data_AF-A0A0V1C870-F1
#
_entry.id   AF-A0A0V1C870-F1
#
_cell.length_a   1.000
_cell.length_b   1.000
_cell.length_c   1.000
_cell.angle_alpha   90.00
_cell.angle_beta   90.00
_cell.angle_gamma   90.00
#
_symmetry.space_group_name_H-M   'P 1'
#
loop_
_entity.id
_entity.type
_entity.pdbx_description
1 polymer ?
#
loop_
_entity_poly.entity_id
_entity_poly.type
_entity_poly.pdbx_seq_one_letter_code
_entity_poly.pdbx_strand_id
1 'polypeptide(L)'
;MPYFNKLAEGKIPTLPPFTSRQRIRTQSPGTPVTVHIYSKSESSKYEIYKKVIVKVLKKTIKVWSRRDRILKGDCRGSQRHIRLIKSPAAINGHNTNLEADITNWVVSDPGNIFCHIDKPYFKNQTREPAMAVCIDNGRDINSSIHLFNYEEKMLKFSKLLALFFVVRLSHSQTSKCQNKPGDAAADWAIVYKAPGQDRAGTWDDGAQPLSNVNQHSFAKALEHVVADNNDIKFIAYNNVPPSVPSVKTKSNSKGVIILSTAANSVAAWIVHTVPGFPTARTPYSWPVAENARGHLLICLTISKSQINAIAASLLLVEPMVHYNDIPETETAGMPYFNKLAGGKIPTLPPFTSRQSIRTENAAGPVAVYIYSKSESSKYGEHK
;
A
#
# COMPACT_ATOMS: atom_id res chain seq x y z
N MET A 1 10.58 15.64 14.56
CA MET A 1 9.11 15.65 14.38
C MET A 1 8.43 15.25 15.70
N PRO A 2 8.13 16.19 16.59
CA PRO A 2 7.73 15.90 17.98
C PRO A 2 6.43 15.08 18.12
N TYR A 3 5.40 15.33 17.29
CA TYR A 3 4.17 14.52 17.31
C TYR A 3 4.36 13.12 16.72
N PHE A 4 5.28 12.98 15.77
CA PHE A 4 5.66 11.68 15.22
C PHE A 4 6.37 10.82 16.28
N ASN A 5 7.28 11.41 17.05
CA ASN A 5 7.96 10.72 18.14
C ASN A 5 6.95 10.30 19.23
N LYS A 6 6.00 11.17 19.60
CA LYS A 6 4.91 10.82 20.53
C LYS A 6 4.04 9.68 20.01
N LEU A 7 3.68 9.69 18.73
CA LEU A 7 2.93 8.59 18.11
C LEU A 7 3.74 7.28 18.11
N ALA A 8 5.03 7.35 17.76
CA ALA A 8 5.95 6.21 17.76
C ALA A 8 6.20 5.65 19.18
N GLU A 9 6.17 6.51 20.20
CA GLU A 9 6.28 6.16 21.62
C GLU A 9 4.94 5.69 22.23
N GLY A 10 3.87 5.59 21.42
CA GLY A 10 2.54 5.18 21.90
C GLY A 10 1.90 6.17 22.89
N LYS A 11 2.35 7.42 22.91
CA LYS A 11 1.82 8.44 23.82
C LYS A 11 0.43 8.88 23.36
N ILE A 12 -0.54 8.66 24.24
CA ILE A 12 -1.93 9.09 24.03
C ILE A 12 -2.12 10.47 24.67
N PRO A 13 -2.84 11.41 24.02
CA PRO A 13 -3.20 12.68 24.64
C PRO A 13 -4.06 12.46 25.90
N THR A 14 -3.54 12.84 27.07
CA THR A 14 -4.26 12.77 28.35
C THR A 14 -4.95 14.09 28.72
N LEU A 15 -4.58 15.18 28.05
CA LEU A 15 -5.12 16.53 28.26
C LEU A 15 -5.86 17.02 27.01
N PRO A 16 -6.89 17.86 27.15
CA PRO A 16 -7.58 18.47 26.03
C PRO A 16 -6.64 19.39 25.21
N PRO A 17 -6.94 19.61 23.92
CA PRO A 17 -8.15 19.20 23.20
C PRO A 17 -8.13 17.74 22.73
N PHE A 18 -9.25 17.03 22.92
CA PHE A 18 -9.43 15.63 22.51
C PHE A 18 -9.88 15.46 21.05
N THR A 19 -9.86 16.55 20.28
CA THR A 19 -10.10 16.57 18.84
C THR A 19 -8.99 17.35 18.15
N SER A 20 -8.54 16.89 17.00
CA SER A 20 -7.51 17.56 16.21
C SER A 20 -7.99 17.80 14.79
N ARG A 21 -7.53 18.92 14.23
CA ARG A 21 -7.72 19.30 12.83
C ARG A 21 -6.38 19.70 12.26
N GLN A 22 -5.96 19.00 11.23
CA GLN A 22 -4.77 19.35 10.45
C GLN A 22 -5.17 19.65 9.01
N ARG A 23 -4.35 20.48 8.36
CA ARG A 23 -4.46 20.79 6.94
C ARG A 23 -3.10 20.53 6.32
N ILE A 24 -3.08 19.72 5.27
CA ILE A 24 -1.90 19.48 4.44
C ILE A 24 -2.22 19.79 2.98
N ARG A 25 -1.18 19.87 2.15
CA ARG A 25 -1.32 19.97 0.69
C ARG A 25 -0.53 18.86 0.04
N THR A 26 -1.04 18.34 -1.06
CA THR A 26 -0.32 17.37 -1.89
C THR A 26 0.89 18.03 -2.55
N GLN A 27 1.95 17.26 -2.84
CA GLN A 27 3.23 17.77 -3.34
C GLN A 27 3.20 18.30 -4.80
N SER A 28 2.08 18.14 -5.54
CA SER A 28 1.97 18.57 -6.95
C SER A 28 2.41 20.03 -7.14
N PRO A 29 3.44 20.29 -7.98
CA PRO A 29 3.94 21.64 -8.23
C PRO A 29 2.93 22.55 -8.93
N GLY A 30 2.03 21.99 -9.74
CA GLY A 30 1.06 22.77 -10.54
C GLY A 30 -0.36 22.78 -9.98
N THR A 31 -0.79 21.71 -9.30
CA THR A 31 -2.19 21.55 -8.85
C THR A 31 -2.27 20.93 -7.44
N PRO A 32 -1.77 21.61 -6.40
CA PRO A 32 -1.80 21.08 -5.05
C PRO A 32 -3.23 21.06 -4.49
N VAL A 33 -3.70 19.87 -4.12
CA VAL A 33 -5.02 19.67 -3.51
C VAL A 33 -4.92 19.84 -1.99
N THR A 34 -5.94 20.46 -1.40
CA THR A 34 -6.00 20.63 0.06
C THR A 34 -6.59 19.39 0.70
N VAL A 35 -5.91 18.86 1.72
CA VAL A 35 -6.41 17.73 2.51
C VAL A 35 -6.62 18.17 3.94
N HIS A 36 -7.82 17.96 4.46
CA HIS A 36 -8.17 18.14 5.86
C HIS A 36 -8.17 16.80 6.58
N ILE A 37 -7.47 16.74 7.71
CA ILE A 37 -7.43 15.56 8.56
C ILE A 37 -8.14 15.94 9.86
N TYR A 38 -9.25 15.28 10.14
CA TYR A 38 -9.98 15.41 11.39
C TYR A 38 -9.78 14.16 12.22
N SER A 39 -9.58 14.32 13.51
CA SER A 39 -9.48 13.18 14.42
C SER A 39 -10.09 13.50 15.78
N LYS A 40 -10.53 12.45 16.45
CA LYS A 40 -10.98 12.50 17.84
C LYS A 40 -10.48 11.30 18.61
N SER A 41 -10.14 11.51 19.89
CA SER A 41 -9.88 10.41 20.81
C SER A 41 -11.18 9.90 21.43
N GLU A 42 -11.12 8.76 22.10
CA GLU A 42 -12.23 8.26 22.91
C GLU A 42 -12.70 9.30 23.95
N SER A 43 -11.77 10.01 24.59
CA SER A 43 -12.06 11.00 25.64
C SER A 43 -12.95 12.15 25.17
N SER A 44 -12.99 12.43 23.86
CA SER A 44 -13.87 13.46 23.30
C SER A 44 -15.36 13.16 23.47
N LYS A 45 -15.74 11.87 23.52
CA LYS A 45 -17.12 11.37 23.46
C LYS A 45 -17.96 11.90 22.28
N TYR A 46 -17.32 12.54 21.30
CA TYR A 46 -17.95 13.08 20.12
C TYR A 46 -18.14 11.99 19.07
N GLU A 47 -19.20 12.10 18.29
CA GLU A 47 -19.32 11.33 17.06
C GLU A 47 -18.62 12.10 15.93
N ILE A 48 -17.85 11.40 15.07
CA ILE A 48 -16.97 12.05 14.10
C ILE A 48 -17.72 12.87 13.02
N TYR A 49 -18.97 12.55 12.69
CA TYR A 49 -19.65 13.15 11.53
C TYR A 49 -20.22 14.54 11.83
N LYS A 50 -21.13 14.69 12.79
CA LYS A 50 -21.78 15.98 13.10
C LYS A 50 -20.93 16.86 14.01
N LYS A 51 -20.38 16.29 15.10
CA LYS A 51 -19.69 17.02 16.17
C LYS A 51 -18.25 17.39 15.81
N VAL A 52 -17.66 16.69 14.84
CA VAL A 52 -16.33 17.02 14.29
C VAL A 52 -16.45 17.54 12.85
N ILE A 53 -16.80 16.70 11.88
CA ILE A 53 -16.74 17.07 10.45
C ILE A 53 -17.70 18.23 10.13
N VAL A 54 -19.01 18.10 10.37
CA VAL A 54 -19.99 19.18 10.08
C VAL A 54 -19.66 20.44 10.86
N LYS A 55 -19.41 20.32 12.17
CA LYS A 55 -19.13 21.49 13.03
C LYS A 55 -17.94 22.31 12.51
N VAL A 56 -16.94 21.63 11.95
CA VAL A 56 -15.73 22.26 11.46
C VAL A 56 -15.85 22.70 10.00
N LEU A 57 -16.44 21.89 9.12
CA LEU A 57 -16.66 22.22 7.71
C LEU A 57 -17.73 23.31 7.53
N LYS A 58 -18.68 23.43 8.47
CA LYS A 58 -19.86 24.30 8.37
C LYS A 58 -20.67 24.07 7.09
N LYS A 59 -20.64 22.85 6.55
CA LYS A 59 -21.36 22.42 5.35
C LYS A 59 -22.34 21.31 5.69
N THR A 60 -23.39 21.17 4.87
CA THR A 60 -24.18 19.94 4.85
C THR A 60 -23.30 18.84 4.27
N ILE A 61 -23.38 17.62 4.81
CA ILE A 61 -22.73 16.44 4.24
C ILE A 61 -23.75 15.36 3.88
N LYS A 62 -23.54 14.69 2.76
CA LYS A 62 -24.23 13.45 2.36
C LYS A 62 -23.38 12.28 2.81
N VAL A 63 -23.97 11.32 3.53
CA VAL A 63 -23.25 10.21 4.17
C VAL A 63 -23.66 8.88 3.57
N TRP A 64 -22.67 8.11 3.14
CA TRP A 64 -22.77 6.70 2.82
C TRP A 64 -21.97 5.91 3.85
N SER A 65 -22.66 5.12 4.65
CA SER A 65 -22.05 4.32 5.71
C SER A 65 -23.10 3.37 6.29
N ARG A 66 -22.66 2.19 6.74
CA ARG A 66 -23.49 1.36 7.63
C ARG A 66 -23.90 2.18 8.84
N ARG A 67 -25.17 2.07 9.20
CA ARG A 67 -25.75 2.86 10.29
C ARG A 67 -26.60 2.02 11.21
N ASP A 68 -26.59 2.37 12.48
CA ASP A 68 -27.54 1.84 13.44
C ASP A 68 -28.88 2.57 13.29
N ARG A 69 -29.88 2.14 14.06
CA ARG A 69 -31.17 2.84 14.09
C ARG A 69 -31.15 4.08 15.00
N ILE A 70 -30.01 4.42 15.61
CA ILE A 70 -29.90 5.46 16.63
C ILE A 70 -29.52 6.80 16.00
N LEU A 71 -28.46 6.85 15.19
CA LEU A 71 -28.06 8.06 14.50
C LEU A 71 -28.97 8.30 13.29
N LYS A 72 -29.65 9.45 13.28
CA LYS A 72 -30.60 9.85 12.23
C LYS A 72 -30.03 10.98 11.38
N GLY A 73 -30.39 10.98 10.09
CA GLY A 73 -30.21 12.14 9.23
C GLY A 73 -31.17 13.26 9.60
N ASP A 74 -30.76 14.50 9.36
CA ASP A 74 -31.58 15.68 9.64
C ASP A 74 -32.59 15.89 8.50
N CYS A 75 -33.83 15.41 8.68
CA CYS A 75 -34.85 15.40 7.61
C CYS A 75 -35.83 16.59 7.64
N ARG A 76 -35.85 17.42 8.70
CA ARG A 76 -36.77 18.58 8.83
C ARG A 76 -36.09 19.74 9.58
N GLY A 77 -36.05 20.94 8.96
CA GLY A 77 -35.58 22.19 9.58
C GLY A 77 -34.45 22.95 8.84
N SER A 78 -34.18 24.18 9.27
CA SER A 78 -33.14 25.10 8.75
C SER A 78 -31.70 24.75 9.16
N GLN A 79 -31.51 23.78 10.06
CA GLN A 79 -30.19 23.23 10.45
C GLN A 79 -29.90 21.92 9.70
N ARG A 80 -29.85 21.99 8.37
CA ARG A 80 -29.51 20.85 7.50
C ARG A 80 -28.01 20.61 7.59
N HIS A 81 -27.59 19.52 8.24
CA HIS A 81 -26.16 19.24 8.44
C HIS A 81 -25.75 17.85 7.95
N ILE A 82 -26.61 16.84 8.12
CA ILE A 82 -26.36 15.47 7.65
C ILE A 82 -27.55 14.97 6.83
N ARG A 83 -27.27 14.58 5.57
CA ARG A 83 -28.19 13.85 4.71
C ARG A 83 -27.69 12.43 4.56
N LEU A 84 -28.57 11.45 4.76
CA LEU A 84 -28.23 10.05 4.59
C LEU A 84 -28.52 9.62 3.16
N ILE A 85 -27.55 9.00 2.49
CA ILE A 85 -27.78 8.40 1.18
C ILE A 85 -28.67 7.15 1.41
N LYS A 86 -29.72 7.04 0.59
CA LYS A 86 -30.66 5.93 0.62
C LYS A 86 -30.01 4.71 -0.03
N SER A 87 -30.32 3.53 0.50
CA SER A 87 -29.86 2.25 -0.01
C SER A 87 -31.08 1.45 -0.49
N PRO A 88 -30.99 0.72 -1.61
CA PRO A 88 -29.87 0.64 -2.54
C PRO A 88 -29.60 1.97 -3.27
N ALA A 89 -28.39 2.16 -3.79
CA ALA A 89 -27.99 3.31 -4.60
C ALA A 89 -27.12 2.87 -5.78
N ALA A 90 -27.08 3.68 -6.83
CA ALA A 90 -26.12 3.50 -7.92
C ALA A 90 -24.95 4.48 -7.77
N ILE A 91 -23.73 3.97 -7.76
CA ILE A 91 -22.50 4.77 -7.85
C ILE A 91 -21.94 4.54 -9.25
N ASN A 92 -21.97 5.56 -10.10
CA ASN A 92 -21.53 5.48 -11.50
C ASN A 92 -22.16 4.31 -12.28
N GLY A 93 -23.48 4.10 -12.11
CA GLY A 93 -24.20 3.00 -12.77
C GLY A 93 -24.08 1.63 -12.08
N HIS A 94 -23.20 1.48 -11.08
CA HIS A 94 -23.09 0.25 -10.30
C HIS A 94 -24.01 0.27 -9.08
N ASN A 95 -24.93 -0.68 -9.02
CA ASN A 95 -25.80 -0.85 -7.87
C ASN A 95 -25.02 -1.31 -6.64
N THR A 96 -25.17 -0.59 -5.53
CA THR A 96 -24.60 -0.91 -4.21
C THR A 96 -25.67 -0.84 -3.13
N ASN A 97 -25.44 -1.52 -2.02
CA ASN A 97 -26.30 -1.46 -0.84
C ASN A 97 -25.47 -1.44 0.44
N LEU A 98 -26.07 -0.94 1.53
CA LEU A 98 -25.38 -0.77 2.82
C LEU A 98 -25.15 -2.10 3.55
N GLU A 99 -25.70 -3.22 3.10
CA GLU A 99 -25.42 -4.53 3.72
C GLU A 99 -24.12 -5.13 3.18
N ALA A 100 -23.86 -4.94 1.88
CA ALA A 100 -22.67 -5.41 1.19
C ALA A 100 -21.50 -4.41 1.24
N ASP A 101 -21.78 -3.11 1.40
CA ASP A 101 -20.77 -2.05 1.39
C ASP A 101 -20.33 -1.63 2.80
N ILE A 102 -19.09 -1.95 3.16
CA ILE A 102 -18.48 -1.62 4.45
C ILE A 102 -17.75 -0.27 4.46
N THR A 103 -17.77 0.48 3.35
CA THR A 103 -17.10 1.77 3.25
C THR A 103 -17.89 2.87 3.97
N ASN A 104 -17.16 3.87 4.46
CA ASN A 104 -17.76 5.06 5.07
C ASN A 104 -17.16 6.30 4.44
N TRP A 105 -18.01 7.06 3.76
CA TRP A 105 -17.60 8.27 3.08
C TRP A 105 -18.69 9.34 3.10
N VAL A 106 -18.25 10.57 2.94
CA VAL A 106 -19.15 11.73 2.89
C VAL A 106 -18.77 12.68 1.78
N VAL A 107 -19.78 13.32 1.21
CA VAL A 107 -19.62 14.41 0.23
C VAL A 107 -20.28 15.66 0.78
N SER A 108 -19.62 16.81 0.71
CA SER A 108 -20.24 18.08 1.13
C SER A 108 -21.36 18.54 0.18
N ASP A 109 -22.13 19.53 0.61
CA ASP A 109 -23.03 20.30 -0.25
C ASP A 109 -22.59 21.78 -0.17
N PRO A 110 -22.08 22.38 -1.25
CA PRO A 110 -21.86 21.81 -2.58
C PRO A 110 -20.77 20.72 -2.58
N GLY A 111 -20.74 19.86 -3.59
CA GLY A 111 -19.97 18.62 -3.64
C GLY A 111 -18.46 18.73 -3.64
N ASN A 112 -17.83 19.85 -3.29
CA ASN A 112 -16.39 20.05 -3.47
C ASN A 112 -15.46 19.33 -2.48
N ILE A 113 -16.01 18.71 -1.42
CA ILE A 113 -15.24 17.97 -0.41
C ILE A 113 -15.73 16.53 -0.35
N PHE A 114 -14.80 15.59 -0.50
CA PHE A 114 -15.03 14.16 -0.28
C PHE A 114 -14.19 13.70 0.89
N CYS A 115 -14.78 12.99 1.85
CA CYS A 115 -14.04 12.41 2.95
C CYS A 115 -14.22 10.91 3.04
N HIS A 116 -13.13 10.23 3.38
CA HIS A 116 -13.14 8.90 3.94
C HIS A 116 -13.15 8.98 5.47
N ILE A 117 -13.91 8.10 6.12
CA ILE A 117 -13.99 7.98 7.58
C ILE A 117 -13.74 6.52 7.98
N ASP A 118 -12.89 6.31 8.98
CA ASP A 118 -12.49 4.97 9.44
C ASP A 118 -13.55 4.27 10.32
N LYS A 119 -14.56 5.01 10.79
CA LYS A 119 -15.66 4.49 11.61
C LYS A 119 -17.03 4.61 10.93
N PRO A 120 -17.89 3.59 11.06
CA PRO A 120 -19.25 3.65 10.54
C PRO A 120 -20.11 4.70 11.26
N TYR A 121 -21.24 5.05 10.66
CA TYR A 121 -22.22 5.97 11.22
C TYR A 121 -23.08 5.30 12.31
N PHE A 122 -22.41 4.77 13.33
CA PHE A 122 -22.97 4.17 14.52
C PHE A 122 -22.82 5.12 15.72
N LYS A 123 -23.67 4.98 16.73
CA LYS A 123 -23.60 5.75 17.98
C LYS A 123 -22.42 5.31 18.85
N ASN A 124 -22.05 4.02 18.82
CA ASN A 124 -21.03 3.42 19.68
C ASN A 124 -19.62 4.03 19.46
N GLN A 125 -19.28 4.45 18.24
CA GLN A 125 -18.02 5.14 17.93
C GLN A 125 -17.79 6.43 18.73
N THR A 126 -18.81 6.99 19.41
CA THR A 126 -18.59 8.04 20.41
C THR A 126 -17.57 7.62 21.47
N ARG A 127 -17.48 6.34 21.79
CA ARG A 127 -16.54 5.73 22.74
C ARG A 127 -15.28 5.16 22.09
N GLU A 128 -15.05 5.41 20.80
CA GLU A 128 -13.88 4.89 20.08
C GLU A 128 -13.10 6.05 19.46
N PRO A 129 -11.78 5.99 19.28
CA PRO A 129 -11.06 6.96 18.44
C PRO A 129 -11.52 6.86 16.98
N ALA A 130 -11.49 7.98 16.26
CA ALA A 130 -11.89 8.04 14.85
C ALA A 130 -11.10 9.11 14.08
N MET A 131 -10.94 8.89 12.78
CA MET A 131 -10.29 9.79 11.84
C MET A 131 -11.13 9.97 10.57
N ALA A 132 -11.11 11.19 10.03
CA ALA A 132 -11.62 11.50 8.72
C ALA A 132 -10.57 12.24 7.89
N VAL A 133 -10.35 11.77 6.67
CA VAL A 133 -9.47 12.41 5.70
C VAL A 133 -10.33 12.95 4.58
N CYS A 134 -10.35 14.26 4.43
CA CYS A 134 -11.18 15.00 3.48
C CYS A 134 -10.32 15.69 2.44
N ILE A 135 -10.63 15.47 1.17
CA ILE A 135 -10.01 16.13 0.03
C ILE A 135 -10.92 17.28 -0.40
N ASP A 136 -10.40 18.51 -0.42
CA ASP A 136 -11.10 19.69 -0.96
C ASP A 136 -10.55 20.01 -2.34
N ASN A 137 -11.37 19.73 -3.36
CA ASN A 137 -11.00 19.91 -4.76
C ASN A 137 -11.27 21.33 -5.27
N GLY A 138 -11.84 22.22 -4.45
CA GLY A 138 -12.18 23.61 -4.83
C GLY A 138 -13.30 23.76 -5.87
N ARG A 139 -13.64 22.69 -6.61
CA ARG A 139 -14.77 22.57 -7.55
C ARG A 139 -15.69 21.42 -7.13
N ASP A 140 -16.95 21.46 -7.56
CA ASP A 140 -17.91 20.38 -7.29
C ASP A 140 -17.30 19.03 -7.72
N ILE A 141 -17.26 18.06 -6.81
CA ILE A 141 -16.76 16.73 -7.13
C ILE A 141 -17.69 16.06 -8.15
N ASN A 142 -18.96 16.43 -8.28
CA ASN A 142 -19.79 15.91 -9.38
C ASN A 142 -19.36 16.44 -10.76
N SER A 143 -18.76 17.63 -10.85
CA SER A 143 -18.15 18.13 -12.11
C SER A 143 -16.69 17.71 -12.28
N SER A 144 -16.10 17.10 -11.25
CA SER A 144 -14.72 16.60 -11.23
C SER A 144 -14.64 15.06 -11.22
N ILE A 145 -15.75 14.36 -10.95
CA ILE A 145 -15.98 12.94 -11.23
C ILE A 145 -16.35 12.85 -12.71
N HIS A 146 -15.40 13.21 -13.55
CA HIS A 146 -15.06 12.34 -14.65
C HIS A 146 -14.00 11.40 -14.07
N LEU A 147 -14.40 10.23 -13.58
CA LEU A 147 -13.44 9.15 -13.37
C LEU A 147 -12.99 8.72 -14.78
N PHE A 148 -11.93 9.37 -15.27
CA PHE A 148 -11.15 9.08 -16.47
C PHE A 148 -11.94 8.73 -17.74
N ASN A 149 -12.50 9.74 -18.41
CA ASN A 149 -12.56 9.72 -19.87
C ASN A 149 -11.44 10.62 -20.39
N TYR A 150 -10.35 10.02 -20.86
CA TYR A 150 -9.33 10.71 -21.65
C TYR A 150 -9.46 10.24 -23.11
N GLU A 151 -10.50 10.73 -23.78
CA GLU A 151 -10.60 10.73 -25.24
C GLU A 151 -10.26 12.16 -25.67
N GLU A 152 -8.99 12.41 -26.05
CA GLU A 152 -8.64 13.14 -27.28
C GLU A 152 -7.13 13.45 -27.41
N LYS A 153 -6.62 13.09 -28.60
CA LYS A 153 -5.45 13.59 -29.36
C LYS A 153 -4.26 12.65 -29.48
N MET A 154 -4.33 11.76 -30.46
CA MET A 154 -3.16 11.31 -31.22
C MET A 154 -3.47 11.27 -32.72
N LEU A 155 -3.29 12.41 -33.38
CA LEU A 155 -3.04 12.43 -34.82
C LEU A 155 -1.65 13.04 -35.06
N LYS A 156 -0.81 12.29 -35.80
CA LYS A 156 0.50 12.63 -36.38
C LYS A 156 1.75 12.24 -35.56
N PHE A 157 2.18 10.97 -35.64
CA PHE A 157 3.61 10.60 -35.52
C PHE A 157 3.92 9.27 -36.25
N SER A 158 3.76 9.21 -37.57
CA SER A 158 4.02 7.98 -38.37
C SER A 158 5.42 7.90 -39.00
N LYS A 159 6.40 8.71 -38.57
CA LYS A 159 7.78 8.66 -39.12
C LYS A 159 8.88 8.33 -38.11
N LEU A 160 8.55 8.16 -36.82
CA LEU A 160 9.52 7.82 -35.76
C LEU A 160 9.57 6.31 -35.43
N LEU A 161 8.65 5.51 -35.99
CA LEU A 161 8.46 4.10 -35.64
C LEU A 161 9.60 3.18 -36.10
N ALA A 162 10.38 3.59 -37.10
CA ALA A 162 11.44 2.76 -37.67
C ALA A 162 12.73 2.70 -36.82
N LEU A 163 13.03 3.75 -36.04
CA LEU A 163 14.25 3.77 -35.20
C LEU A 163 14.07 3.06 -33.85
N PHE A 164 12.83 2.91 -33.37
CA PHE A 164 12.55 2.31 -32.06
C PHE A 164 12.60 0.77 -32.05
N PHE A 165 12.54 0.12 -33.23
CA PHE A 165 12.55 -1.33 -33.35
C PHE A 165 13.94 -1.96 -33.12
N VAL A 166 15.03 -1.20 -33.30
CA VAL A 166 16.41 -1.76 -33.17
C VAL A 166 16.91 -1.79 -31.72
N VAL A 167 16.29 -1.05 -30.79
CA VAL A 167 16.71 -1.00 -29.37
C VAL A 167 15.96 -2.03 -28.48
N ARG A 168 14.95 -2.72 -29.01
CA ARG A 168 14.14 -3.72 -28.26
C ARG A 168 14.69 -5.16 -28.28
N LEU A 169 15.97 -5.36 -28.62
CA LEU A 169 16.64 -6.68 -28.57
C LEU A 169 17.66 -6.81 -27.43
N SER A 170 17.67 -5.88 -26.47
CA SER A 170 18.35 -6.09 -25.20
C SER A 170 17.47 -6.98 -24.32
N HIS A 171 17.83 -8.26 -24.20
CA HIS A 171 17.26 -9.17 -23.21
C HIS A 171 17.39 -8.53 -21.83
N SER A 172 16.30 -7.96 -21.30
CA SER A 172 16.33 -7.27 -20.00
C SER A 172 16.44 -8.31 -18.90
N GLN A 173 17.65 -8.55 -18.40
CA GLN A 173 17.87 -9.30 -17.15
C GLN A 173 17.09 -8.58 -16.02
N THR A 174 16.18 -9.27 -15.33
CA THR A 174 15.19 -8.58 -14.48
C THR A 174 15.64 -8.41 -13.03
N SER A 175 16.44 -7.37 -12.75
CA SER A 175 16.60 -6.83 -11.39
C SER A 175 15.64 -5.65 -11.11
N LYS A 176 14.61 -5.49 -11.94
CA LYS A 176 13.61 -4.42 -11.88
C LYS A 176 12.20 -4.99 -11.81
N CYS A 177 11.31 -4.23 -11.21
CA CYS A 177 9.87 -4.45 -11.36
C CYS A 177 9.46 -4.27 -12.83
N GLN A 178 8.33 -4.85 -13.18
CA GLN A 178 7.84 -4.88 -14.54
C GLN A 178 6.44 -4.31 -14.61
N ASN A 179 6.08 -3.73 -15.76
CA ASN A 179 4.75 -3.24 -16.04
C ASN A 179 3.72 -4.39 -16.08
N LYS A 180 2.44 -4.03 -16.17
CA LYS A 180 1.30 -4.98 -16.17
C LYS A 180 1.51 -6.23 -17.05
N PRO A 181 1.87 -6.13 -18.35
CA PRO A 181 2.12 -7.30 -19.21
C PRO A 181 3.50 -7.96 -19.01
N GLY A 182 4.41 -7.37 -18.24
CA GLY A 182 5.75 -7.91 -18.05
C GLY A 182 6.68 -7.73 -19.27
N ASP A 183 6.46 -6.70 -20.09
CA ASP A 183 7.25 -6.45 -21.31
C ASP A 183 8.11 -5.18 -21.24
N ALA A 184 8.02 -4.43 -20.14
CA ALA A 184 8.85 -3.26 -19.88
C ALA A 184 9.09 -3.07 -18.38
N ALA A 185 10.26 -2.52 -18.05
CA ALA A 185 10.61 -2.17 -16.68
C ALA A 185 9.67 -1.09 -16.11
N ALA A 186 9.33 -1.24 -14.83
CA ALA A 186 8.53 -0.30 -14.06
C ALA A 186 9.27 0.10 -12.78
N ASP A 187 8.97 1.30 -12.28
CA ASP A 187 9.56 1.82 -11.04
C ASP A 187 8.94 1.17 -9.79
N TRP A 188 7.66 0.81 -9.86
CA TRP A 188 6.95 0.02 -8.87
C TRP A 188 5.77 -0.68 -9.52
N ALA A 189 5.30 -1.76 -8.89
CA ALA A 189 4.09 -2.47 -9.30
C ALA A 189 3.38 -3.02 -8.05
N ILE A 190 2.06 -3.07 -8.09
CA ILE A 190 1.24 -3.62 -7.02
C ILE A 190 0.13 -4.47 -7.62
N VAL A 191 -0.07 -5.66 -7.06
CA VAL A 191 -1.13 -6.58 -7.50
C VAL A 191 -1.85 -7.09 -6.27
N TYR A 192 -3.18 -6.94 -6.29
CA TYR A 192 -4.08 -7.59 -5.35
C TYR A 192 -4.80 -8.75 -6.06
N LYS A 193 -4.55 -9.98 -5.61
CA LYS A 193 -5.28 -11.16 -6.04
C LYS A 193 -6.47 -11.34 -5.11
N ALA A 194 -7.69 -11.21 -5.63
CA ALA A 194 -8.90 -11.48 -4.87
C ALA A 194 -9.03 -12.98 -4.49
N PRO A 195 -9.68 -13.32 -3.37
CA PRO A 195 -10.12 -14.69 -3.09
C PRO A 195 -11.16 -15.13 -4.13
N GLY A 196 -11.02 -16.32 -4.71
CA GLY A 196 -12.11 -16.94 -5.50
C GLY A 196 -12.48 -16.26 -6.83
N GLN A 197 -11.57 -15.49 -7.43
CA GLN A 197 -11.73 -14.79 -8.72
C GLN A 197 -13.10 -14.12 -8.92
N ASP A 198 -13.24 -12.91 -8.37
CA ASP A 198 -14.12 -11.90 -8.95
C ASP A 198 -13.53 -10.50 -8.78
N ARG A 199 -13.76 -9.70 -9.81
CA ARG A 199 -13.08 -8.45 -10.19
C ARG A 199 -12.98 -7.43 -9.04
N ALA A 200 -11.81 -6.81 -8.90
CA ALA A 200 -11.59 -5.70 -7.95
C ALA A 200 -11.96 -4.37 -8.62
N GLY A 201 -13.15 -3.82 -8.33
CA GLY A 201 -13.78 -2.70 -9.06
C GLY A 201 -13.10 -1.31 -9.07
N THR A 202 -11.85 -1.17 -8.65
CA THR A 202 -11.05 0.06 -8.76
C THR A 202 -9.62 -0.15 -9.28
N TRP A 203 -9.22 -1.41 -9.47
CA TRP A 203 -7.90 -1.77 -9.96
C TRP A 203 -8.07 -2.37 -11.35
N ASP A 204 -7.20 -1.98 -12.27
CA ASP A 204 -7.18 -2.62 -13.58
C ASP A 204 -6.97 -4.13 -13.40
N ASP A 205 -7.70 -4.94 -14.16
CA ASP A 205 -7.48 -6.38 -14.18
C ASP A 205 -6.01 -6.68 -14.48
N GLY A 206 -5.46 -7.72 -13.85
CA GLY A 206 -4.11 -8.19 -14.20
C GLY A 206 -4.01 -8.56 -15.68
N ALA A 207 -2.82 -8.45 -16.30
CA ALA A 207 -2.64 -8.87 -17.69
C ALA A 207 -2.95 -10.36 -17.90
N GLN A 208 -2.52 -11.19 -16.95
CA GLN A 208 -2.81 -12.62 -16.86
C GLN A 208 -2.96 -13.04 -15.40
N PRO A 209 -3.57 -14.21 -15.11
CA PRO A 209 -3.58 -14.78 -13.78
C PRO A 209 -2.16 -14.97 -13.22
N LEU A 210 -1.98 -14.79 -11.91
CA LEU A 210 -0.69 -15.04 -11.23
C LEU A 210 -0.24 -16.51 -11.29
N SER A 211 -1.10 -17.43 -11.73
CA SER A 211 -0.72 -18.82 -12.00
C SER A 211 -0.01 -19.00 -13.34
N ASN A 212 -0.07 -18.01 -14.23
CA ASN A 212 0.60 -18.07 -15.52
C ASN A 212 2.10 -17.75 -15.37
N VAL A 213 2.98 -18.48 -16.03
CA VAL A 213 4.43 -18.24 -15.96
C VAL A 213 4.88 -17.01 -16.77
N ASN A 214 4.02 -16.48 -17.64
CA ASN A 214 4.35 -15.41 -18.58
C ASN A 214 3.33 -14.27 -18.56
N GLN A 215 3.66 -13.17 -19.25
CA GLN A 215 2.75 -12.07 -19.58
C GLN A 215 2.12 -11.38 -18.36
N HIS A 216 2.81 -11.38 -17.22
CA HIS A 216 2.45 -10.52 -16.10
C HIS A 216 3.69 -10.04 -15.33
N SER A 217 3.51 -8.93 -14.63
CA SER A 217 4.59 -8.19 -13.93
C SER A 217 5.45 -9.05 -13.01
N PHE A 218 4.82 -9.84 -12.13
CA PHE A 218 5.53 -10.60 -11.09
C PHE A 218 6.25 -11.86 -11.59
N ALA A 219 5.72 -12.62 -12.54
CA ALA A 219 6.44 -13.76 -13.10
C ALA A 219 7.66 -13.29 -13.85
N LYS A 220 7.53 -12.19 -14.62
CA LYS A 220 8.69 -11.60 -15.29
C LYS A 220 9.71 -11.05 -14.29
N ALA A 221 9.30 -10.34 -13.24
CA ALA A 221 10.23 -9.84 -12.21
C ALA A 221 10.97 -10.98 -11.48
N LEU A 222 10.35 -12.16 -11.37
CA LEU A 222 10.91 -13.36 -10.73
C LEU A 222 11.61 -14.31 -11.71
N GLU A 223 11.74 -13.95 -12.98
CA GLU A 223 12.28 -14.84 -14.03
C GLU A 223 13.64 -15.46 -13.63
N HIS A 224 14.53 -14.68 -13.03
CA HIS A 224 15.86 -15.15 -12.60
C HIS A 224 15.95 -15.56 -11.12
N VAL A 225 14.81 -15.54 -10.42
CA VAL A 225 14.64 -16.23 -9.13
C VAL A 225 14.32 -17.71 -9.37
N VAL A 226 13.58 -18.00 -10.44
CA VAL A 226 13.16 -19.35 -10.84
C VAL A 226 14.10 -20.02 -11.84
N ALA A 227 14.74 -19.23 -12.72
CA ALA A 227 15.68 -19.70 -13.72
C ALA A 227 17.10 -19.16 -13.48
N ASP A 228 18.10 -19.89 -13.96
CA ASP A 228 19.49 -19.51 -13.74
C ASP A 228 19.93 -18.33 -14.60
N ASN A 229 20.65 -17.42 -13.94
CA ASN A 229 21.33 -16.29 -14.57
C ASN A 229 22.56 -15.95 -13.71
N ASN A 230 23.72 -15.87 -14.37
CA ASN A 230 24.99 -15.65 -13.69
C ASN A 230 25.06 -14.29 -12.98
N ASP A 231 24.40 -13.27 -13.52
CA ASP A 231 24.48 -11.90 -13.03
C ASP A 231 23.39 -11.58 -12.00
N ILE A 232 22.33 -12.39 -11.90
CA ILE A 232 21.23 -12.14 -10.97
C ILE A 232 21.40 -12.96 -9.69
N LYS A 233 21.26 -12.26 -8.57
CA LYS A 233 21.36 -12.81 -7.21
C LYS A 233 20.19 -12.31 -6.38
N PHE A 234 19.78 -13.10 -5.39
CA PHE A 234 18.64 -12.76 -4.56
C PHE A 234 18.69 -13.39 -3.17
N ILE A 235 17.95 -12.76 -2.27
CA ILE A 235 17.58 -13.31 -0.97
C ILE A 235 16.06 -13.43 -0.91
N ALA A 236 15.57 -14.61 -0.52
CA ALA A 236 14.15 -14.88 -0.38
C ALA A 236 13.84 -15.27 1.07
N TYR A 237 12.78 -14.67 1.60
CA TYR A 237 12.31 -14.88 2.96
C TYR A 237 10.81 -15.13 2.98
N ASN A 238 10.37 -16.11 3.77
CA ASN A 238 8.98 -16.49 3.90
C ASN A 238 8.81 -17.32 5.16
N ASN A 239 7.80 -17.03 5.98
CA ASN A 239 7.53 -17.82 7.16
C ASN A 239 6.85 -19.18 6.91
N VAL A 240 6.34 -19.37 5.70
CA VAL A 240 5.89 -20.67 5.17
C VAL A 240 6.64 -20.87 3.85
N PRO A 241 7.94 -21.19 3.89
CA PRO A 241 8.74 -21.32 2.67
C PRO A 241 8.24 -22.50 1.81
N PRO A 242 8.42 -22.43 0.48
CA PRO A 242 8.13 -23.56 -0.38
C PRO A 242 8.95 -24.80 0.01
N SER A 243 8.31 -25.97 -0.01
CA SER A 243 8.95 -27.27 0.18
C SER A 243 9.64 -27.52 1.53
N VAL A 244 9.44 -26.67 2.54
CA VAL A 244 9.89 -26.92 3.92
C VAL A 244 8.68 -26.89 4.87
N PRO A 245 8.14 -28.06 5.25
CA PRO A 245 7.01 -28.12 6.17
C PRO A 245 7.43 -27.73 7.60
N SER A 246 6.50 -27.11 8.33
CA SER A 246 6.57 -26.95 9.79
C SER A 246 7.70 -26.07 10.36
N VAL A 247 8.14 -25.03 9.63
CA VAL A 247 9.10 -24.07 10.20
C VAL A 247 8.44 -23.23 11.29
N LYS A 248 9.00 -23.27 12.51
CA LYS A 248 8.59 -22.38 13.59
C LYS A 248 9.26 -21.02 13.39
N THR A 249 8.46 -20.00 13.07
CA THR A 249 8.93 -18.63 12.93
C THR A 249 8.22 -17.71 13.91
N LYS A 250 8.84 -16.57 14.23
CA LYS A 250 8.24 -15.49 15.01
C LYS A 250 7.71 -14.34 14.15
N SER A 251 7.96 -14.43 12.84
CA SER A 251 7.59 -13.44 11.84
C SER A 251 6.56 -13.98 10.87
N ASN A 252 5.74 -13.10 10.33
CA ASN A 252 4.84 -13.36 9.20
C ASN A 252 5.35 -12.75 7.88
N SER A 253 6.51 -12.10 7.90
CA SER A 253 7.07 -11.36 6.77
C SER A 253 7.48 -12.28 5.63
N LYS A 254 7.18 -11.89 4.39
CA LYS A 254 7.55 -12.62 3.17
C LYS A 254 7.97 -11.66 2.06
N GLY A 255 8.90 -12.08 1.23
CA GLY A 255 9.41 -11.27 0.14
C GLY A 255 10.72 -11.76 -0.45
N VAL A 256 11.19 -11.03 -1.44
CA VAL A 256 12.45 -11.29 -2.15
C VAL A 256 13.14 -9.97 -2.45
N ILE A 257 14.45 -9.92 -2.26
CA ILE A 257 15.29 -8.83 -2.79
C ILE A 257 16.13 -9.43 -3.91
N ILE A 258 16.04 -8.86 -5.11
CA ILE A 258 16.69 -9.32 -6.33
C ILE A 258 17.63 -8.21 -6.79
N LEU A 259 18.88 -8.54 -7.11
CA LEU A 259 19.85 -7.59 -7.64
C LEU A 259 20.66 -8.19 -8.79
N SER A 260 21.25 -7.31 -9.59
CA SER A 260 22.25 -7.69 -10.58
C SER A 260 23.65 -7.34 -10.08
N THR A 261 24.62 -8.22 -10.30
CA THR A 261 26.06 -7.98 -10.04
C THR A 261 26.71 -7.12 -11.13
N ALA A 262 25.99 -6.79 -12.21
CA ALA A 262 26.48 -5.84 -13.20
C ALA A 262 26.69 -4.45 -12.57
N ALA A 263 27.68 -3.72 -13.09
CA ALA A 263 27.96 -2.34 -12.67
C ALA A 263 26.76 -1.42 -12.98
N ASN A 264 26.52 -0.41 -12.13
CA ASN A 264 25.44 0.58 -12.27
C ASN A 264 24.02 -0.03 -12.40
N SER A 265 23.84 -1.25 -11.89
CA SER A 265 22.55 -1.90 -11.85
C SER A 265 21.72 -1.48 -10.64
N VAL A 266 20.44 -1.84 -10.68
CA VAL A 266 19.45 -1.58 -9.63
C VAL A 266 18.99 -2.91 -9.02
N ALA A 267 18.21 -2.82 -7.96
CA ALA A 267 17.57 -3.96 -7.32
C ALA A 267 16.04 -3.84 -7.36
N ALA A 268 15.37 -4.97 -7.20
CA ALA A 268 13.93 -5.07 -6.98
C ALA A 268 13.68 -5.64 -5.58
N TRP A 269 12.78 -5.01 -4.83
CA TRP A 269 12.29 -5.54 -3.58
C TRP A 269 10.81 -5.89 -3.71
N ILE A 270 10.50 -7.17 -3.58
CA ILE A 270 9.15 -7.71 -3.60
C ILE A 270 8.73 -8.05 -2.18
N VAL A 271 7.57 -7.54 -1.76
CA VAL A 271 6.91 -7.90 -0.50
C VAL A 271 5.57 -8.53 -0.84
N HIS A 272 5.24 -9.67 -0.23
CA HIS A 272 3.99 -10.35 -0.51
C HIS A 272 3.39 -11.06 0.70
N THR A 273 2.16 -11.55 0.54
CA THR A 273 1.45 -12.34 1.57
C THR A 273 1.36 -13.83 1.25
N VAL A 274 1.81 -14.27 0.07
CA VAL A 274 1.65 -15.65 -0.44
C VAL A 274 2.55 -16.66 0.30
N PRO A 275 2.02 -17.65 1.04
CA PRO A 275 2.80 -18.76 1.59
C PRO A 275 3.25 -19.71 0.47
N GLY A 276 4.38 -20.38 0.65
CA GLY A 276 4.94 -21.31 -0.34
C GLY A 276 5.48 -20.65 -1.61
N PHE A 277 5.77 -19.34 -1.57
CA PHE A 277 6.15 -18.55 -2.76
C PHE A 277 7.28 -17.54 -2.44
N PRO A 278 8.10 -17.15 -3.43
CA PRO A 278 8.32 -17.90 -4.66
C PRO A 278 9.18 -19.13 -4.38
N THR A 279 9.19 -20.06 -5.32
CA THR A 279 10.16 -21.14 -5.30
C THR A 279 11.52 -20.61 -5.79
N ALA A 280 12.60 -20.92 -5.07
CA ALA A 280 13.95 -20.49 -5.42
C ALA A 280 14.62 -21.56 -6.29
N ARG A 281 15.19 -21.18 -7.44
CA ARG A 281 15.94 -22.07 -8.36
C ARG A 281 15.15 -23.29 -8.83
N THR A 282 13.83 -23.14 -8.94
CA THR A 282 12.94 -24.14 -9.54
C THR A 282 11.92 -23.41 -10.40
N PRO A 283 11.31 -24.10 -11.38
CA PRO A 283 10.32 -23.48 -12.25
C PRO A 283 9.24 -22.72 -11.50
N TYR A 284 8.78 -21.61 -12.10
CA TYR A 284 7.72 -20.79 -11.56
C TYR A 284 6.50 -21.64 -11.22
N SER A 285 6.08 -21.56 -9.97
CA SER A 285 4.91 -22.29 -9.49
C SER A 285 4.10 -21.40 -8.55
N TRP A 286 2.83 -21.20 -8.91
CA TRP A 286 1.86 -20.56 -8.03
C TRP A 286 1.25 -21.60 -7.08
N PRO A 287 1.25 -21.36 -5.75
CA PRO A 287 0.65 -22.29 -4.80
C PRO A 287 -0.87 -22.41 -5.01
N VAL A 288 -1.34 -23.54 -5.53
CA VAL A 288 -2.75 -23.77 -5.88
C VAL A 288 -3.70 -23.55 -4.70
N ALA A 289 -3.29 -23.91 -3.49
CA ALA A 289 -4.05 -23.69 -2.26
C ALA A 289 -4.40 -22.20 -2.00
N GLU A 290 -3.58 -21.30 -2.54
CA GLU A 290 -3.73 -19.85 -2.36
C GLU A 290 -4.70 -19.22 -3.38
N ASN A 291 -5.25 -20.00 -4.32
CA ASN A 291 -6.31 -19.54 -5.21
C ASN A 291 -7.57 -19.09 -4.45
N ALA A 292 -7.90 -19.81 -3.37
CA ALA A 292 -9.05 -19.52 -2.52
C ALA A 292 -8.86 -18.31 -1.58
N ARG A 293 -7.65 -17.73 -1.50
CA ARG A 293 -7.30 -16.67 -0.54
C ARG A 293 -6.93 -15.37 -1.25
N GLY A 294 -7.10 -14.24 -0.55
CA GLY A 294 -6.69 -12.94 -1.05
C GLY A 294 -5.20 -12.68 -0.80
N HIS A 295 -4.46 -12.18 -1.79
CA HIS A 295 -3.03 -11.87 -1.64
C HIS A 295 -2.67 -10.51 -2.20
N LEU A 296 -1.70 -9.86 -1.55
CA LEU A 296 -1.12 -8.62 -2.02
C LEU A 296 0.36 -8.86 -2.34
N LEU A 297 0.81 -8.34 -3.47
CA LEU A 297 2.20 -8.30 -3.87
C LEU A 297 2.57 -6.87 -4.25
N ILE A 298 3.69 -6.38 -3.73
CA ILE A 298 4.26 -5.08 -4.04
C ILE A 298 5.67 -5.32 -4.55
N CYS A 299 6.03 -4.70 -5.66
CA CYS A 299 7.39 -4.67 -6.18
C CYS A 299 7.86 -3.21 -6.23
N LEU A 300 9.07 -2.95 -5.73
CA LEU A 300 9.73 -1.65 -5.79
C LEU A 300 11.09 -1.78 -6.49
N THR A 301 11.32 -1.00 -7.55
CA THR A 301 12.65 -0.87 -8.15
C THR A 301 13.43 0.19 -7.36
N ILE A 302 14.60 -0.16 -6.85
CA ILE A 302 15.37 0.62 -5.88
C ILE A 302 16.87 0.59 -6.20
N SER A 303 17.60 1.64 -5.81
CA SER A 303 19.06 1.59 -5.78
C SER A 303 19.58 0.48 -4.85
N LYS A 304 20.65 -0.22 -5.26
CA LYS A 304 21.35 -1.21 -4.41
C LYS A 304 21.80 -0.62 -3.06
N SER A 305 22.15 0.67 -3.04
CA SER A 305 22.54 1.38 -1.81
C SER A 305 21.48 1.38 -0.71
N GLN A 306 20.20 1.19 -1.05
CA GLN A 306 19.09 1.21 -0.10
C GLN A 306 18.79 -0.16 0.52
N ILE A 307 19.42 -1.24 0.02
CA ILE A 307 19.21 -2.62 0.52
C ILE A 307 19.56 -2.71 2.00
N ASN A 308 20.62 -2.03 2.46
CA ASN A 308 21.01 -2.08 3.87
C ASN A 308 19.97 -1.42 4.80
N ALA A 309 19.23 -0.41 4.32
CA ALA A 309 18.14 0.20 5.06
C ALA A 309 16.94 -0.75 5.16
N ILE A 310 16.60 -1.44 4.07
CA ILE A 310 15.57 -2.49 4.07
C ILE A 310 15.97 -3.63 5.01
N ALA A 311 17.24 -4.05 4.96
CA ALA A 311 17.78 -5.10 5.82
C ALA A 311 17.71 -4.73 7.31
N ALA A 312 17.91 -3.45 7.67
CA ALA A 312 17.74 -3.01 9.06
C ALA A 312 16.29 -3.20 9.56
N SER A 313 15.30 -2.94 8.70
CA SER A 313 13.89 -3.21 8.99
C SER A 313 13.58 -4.70 9.03
N LEU A 314 14.11 -5.48 8.09
CA LEU A 314 13.92 -6.94 8.05
C LEU A 314 14.56 -7.61 9.27
N LEU A 315 15.77 -7.23 9.66
CA LEU A 315 16.46 -7.75 10.83
C LEU A 315 15.59 -7.64 12.09
N LEU A 316 14.83 -6.55 12.21
CA LEU A 316 13.95 -6.31 13.34
C LEU A 316 12.68 -7.18 13.35
N VAL A 317 12.14 -7.53 12.18
CA VAL A 317 10.95 -8.38 12.09
C VAL A 317 11.31 -9.86 12.01
N GLU A 318 12.59 -10.23 12.09
CA GLU A 318 13.09 -11.61 12.19
C GLU A 318 12.49 -12.59 11.14
N PRO A 319 12.51 -12.26 9.84
CA PRO A 319 11.94 -13.10 8.82
C PRO A 319 12.77 -14.37 8.65
N MET A 320 12.11 -15.45 8.22
CA MET A 320 12.78 -16.70 7.92
C MET A 320 13.30 -16.68 6.48
N VAL A 321 14.62 -16.53 6.32
CA VAL A 321 15.31 -16.58 5.03
C VAL A 321 15.44 -18.06 4.60
N HIS A 322 14.88 -18.43 3.45
CA HIS A 322 14.99 -19.81 2.91
C HIS A 322 16.02 -19.93 1.79
N TYR A 323 16.43 -18.81 1.19
CA TYR A 323 17.42 -18.81 0.12
C TYR A 323 18.19 -17.49 0.13
N ASN A 324 19.49 -17.56 -0.07
CA ASN A 324 20.35 -16.39 -0.27
C ASN A 324 21.57 -16.80 -1.09
N ASP A 325 21.79 -16.16 -2.23
CA ASP A 325 23.02 -16.29 -3.02
C ASP A 325 23.70 -14.96 -3.31
N ILE A 326 23.29 -13.87 -2.65
CA ILE A 326 23.93 -12.56 -2.80
C ILE A 326 25.37 -12.64 -2.27
N PRO A 327 26.40 -12.40 -3.12
CA PRO A 327 27.79 -12.55 -2.73
C PRO A 327 28.23 -11.41 -1.80
N GLU A 328 29.21 -11.71 -0.94
CA GLU A 328 29.74 -10.74 0.04
C GLU A 328 30.33 -9.47 -0.63
N THR A 329 30.80 -9.58 -1.88
CA THR A 329 31.30 -8.45 -2.66
C THR A 329 30.23 -7.38 -2.90
N GLU A 330 28.96 -7.77 -3.02
CA GLU A 330 27.84 -6.83 -3.15
C GLU A 330 27.42 -6.24 -1.79
N THR A 331 27.75 -6.91 -0.69
CA THR A 331 27.25 -6.59 0.66
C THR A 331 28.34 -6.10 1.62
N ALA A 332 29.55 -5.86 1.14
CA ALA A 332 30.69 -5.40 1.93
C ALA A 332 30.37 -4.13 2.76
N GLY A 333 29.56 -3.21 2.21
CA GLY A 333 29.10 -1.99 2.89
C GLY A 333 27.74 -2.12 3.61
N MET A 334 27.19 -3.33 3.75
CA MET A 334 25.81 -3.56 4.21
C MET A 334 25.76 -4.37 5.53
N PRO A 335 26.16 -3.78 6.67
CA PRO A 335 26.27 -4.50 7.94
C PRO A 335 24.93 -5.08 8.44
N TYR A 336 23.79 -4.44 8.17
CA TYR A 336 22.49 -5.00 8.57
C TYR A 336 22.09 -6.16 7.67
N PHE A 337 22.42 -6.10 6.37
CA PHE A 337 22.22 -7.22 5.47
C PHE A 337 23.03 -8.43 5.91
N ASN A 338 24.32 -8.26 6.22
CA ASN A 338 25.18 -9.37 6.65
C ASN A 338 24.67 -10.00 7.97
N LYS A 339 24.09 -9.19 8.88
CA LYS A 339 23.41 -9.70 10.08
C LYS A 339 22.15 -10.50 9.73
N LEU A 340 21.33 -10.02 8.81
CA LEU A 340 20.10 -10.68 8.36
C LEU A 340 20.41 -12.01 7.67
N ALA A 341 21.33 -12.01 6.71
CA ALA A 341 21.77 -13.20 5.99
C ALA A 341 22.39 -14.25 6.91
N GLY A 342 23.09 -13.82 7.96
CA GLY A 342 23.62 -14.69 9.01
C GLY A 342 22.61 -15.11 10.09
N GLY A 343 21.32 -14.78 9.95
CA GLY A 343 20.27 -15.17 10.89
C GLY A 343 20.38 -14.53 12.28
N LYS A 344 21.07 -13.39 12.42
CA LYS A 344 21.21 -12.68 13.70
C LYS A 344 19.92 -11.94 14.05
N ILE A 345 19.68 -11.77 15.34
CA ILE A 345 18.47 -11.10 15.87
C ILE A 345 18.88 -9.88 16.72
N PRO A 346 18.17 -8.75 16.65
CA PRO A 346 18.41 -7.61 17.54
C PRO A 346 18.06 -7.95 18.99
N THR A 347 19.04 -7.94 19.88
CA THR A 347 18.85 -8.21 21.32
C THR A 347 18.76 -6.95 22.17
N LEU A 348 19.08 -5.79 21.60
CA LEU A 348 19.10 -4.50 22.28
C LEU A 348 18.08 -3.54 21.66
N PRO A 349 17.49 -2.64 22.47
CA PRO A 349 16.60 -1.60 21.95
C PRO A 349 17.34 -0.64 21.00
N PRO A 350 16.61 0.03 20.08
CA PRO A 350 15.14 0.07 19.98
C PRO A 350 14.52 -1.15 19.28
N PHE A 351 13.39 -1.64 19.82
CA PHE A 351 12.61 -2.77 19.29
C PHE A 351 11.56 -2.37 18.23
N THR A 352 11.60 -1.12 17.79
CA THR A 352 10.82 -0.59 16.67
C THR A 352 11.73 0.24 15.77
N SER A 353 11.44 0.31 14.48
CA SER A 353 12.21 1.16 13.56
C SER A 353 11.33 1.77 12.47
N ARG A 354 11.79 2.92 11.96
CA ARG A 354 11.28 3.53 10.74
C ARG A 354 12.46 3.77 9.81
N GLN A 355 12.40 3.18 8.62
CA GLN A 355 13.31 3.46 7.52
C GLN A 355 12.56 4.22 6.43
N SER A 356 13.29 5.04 5.67
CA SER A 356 12.77 5.70 4.48
C SER A 356 13.66 5.38 3.30
N ILE A 357 13.07 4.89 2.22
CA ILE A 357 13.73 4.65 0.94
C ILE A 357 12.96 5.39 -0.16
N ARG A 358 13.51 5.38 -1.36
CA ARG A 358 12.88 5.90 -2.57
C ARG A 358 12.97 4.88 -3.69
N THR A 359 11.98 4.86 -4.57
CA THR A 359 12.11 4.15 -5.85
C THR A 359 13.15 4.84 -6.73
N GLU A 360 13.70 4.11 -7.68
CA GLU A 360 14.88 4.54 -8.45
C GLU A 360 14.60 5.66 -9.45
N ASN A 361 13.38 5.78 -9.96
CA ASN A 361 13.05 6.74 -11.02
C ASN A 361 13.45 8.17 -10.67
N ALA A 362 14.53 8.65 -11.29
CA ALA A 362 15.11 9.97 -11.04
C ALA A 362 14.16 11.13 -11.40
N ALA A 363 13.23 10.94 -12.36
CA ALA A 363 12.30 11.97 -12.79
C ALA A 363 11.11 12.15 -11.82
N GLY A 364 10.86 11.19 -10.93
CA GLY A 364 9.75 11.23 -10.00
C GLY A 364 9.81 10.10 -8.97
N PRO A 365 10.80 10.13 -8.06
CA PRO A 365 11.00 9.04 -7.12
C PRO A 365 9.88 9.00 -6.08
N VAL A 366 9.31 7.81 -5.87
CA VAL A 366 8.26 7.58 -4.89
C VAL A 366 8.91 7.34 -3.53
N ALA A 367 8.53 8.13 -2.52
CA ALA A 367 8.96 7.92 -1.15
C ALA A 367 8.25 6.71 -0.53
N VAL A 368 9.03 5.80 0.07
CA VAL A 368 8.53 4.60 0.74
C VAL A 368 9.00 4.60 2.18
N TYR A 369 8.06 4.39 3.10
CA TYR A 369 8.34 4.33 4.53
C TYR A 369 8.12 2.91 5.04
N ILE A 370 9.15 2.35 5.68
CA ILE A 370 9.14 0.99 6.22
C ILE A 370 9.06 1.11 7.73
N TYR A 371 8.06 0.46 8.31
CA TYR A 371 7.83 0.43 9.75
C TYR A 371 7.98 -1.01 10.23
N SER A 372 8.74 -1.21 11.30
CA SER A 372 9.09 -2.53 11.78
C SER A 372 9.00 -2.58 13.31
N LYS A 373 8.58 -3.74 13.82
CA LYS A 373 8.45 -4.06 15.25
C LYS A 373 8.98 -5.47 15.47
N SER A 374 9.80 -5.68 16.50
CA SER A 374 10.24 -7.02 16.90
C SER A 374 9.29 -7.67 17.91
N GLU A 375 9.46 -8.97 18.14
CA GLU A 375 8.72 -9.71 19.18
C GLU A 375 8.93 -9.09 20.57
N SER A 376 10.16 -8.68 20.90
CA SER A 376 10.51 -8.09 22.20
C SER A 376 9.85 -6.72 22.46
N SER A 377 9.18 -6.16 21.47
CA SER A 377 8.41 -4.93 21.60
C SER A 377 7.10 -5.18 22.37
N LYS A 378 7.17 -5.03 23.70
CA LYS A 378 6.06 -5.21 24.67
C LYS A 378 5.02 -4.08 24.67
N TYR A 379 4.64 -3.59 23.49
CA TYR A 379 3.50 -2.69 23.33
C TYR A 379 2.30 -3.49 22.82
N GLY A 380 1.36 -3.78 23.73
CA GLY A 380 0.14 -4.53 23.41
C GLY A 380 -0.58 -5.24 24.58
N GLU A 381 0.03 -5.42 25.75
CA GLU A 381 -0.70 -5.99 26.91
C GLU A 381 -1.41 -4.88 27.69
N HIS A 382 -2.69 -4.68 27.38
CA HIS A 382 -3.63 -4.12 28.34
C HIS A 382 -4.11 -5.28 29.24
N LYS A 383 -3.80 -5.20 30.54
CA LYS A 383 -4.54 -5.92 31.58
C LYS A 383 -5.93 -5.34 31.75
#